data_AF-A0A2N8ZK05-F1
#
_entry.id   AF-A0A2N8ZK05-F1
#
_cell.length_a   1.000
_cell.length_b   1.000
_cell.length_c   1.000
_cell.angle_alpha   90.00
_cell.angle_beta   90.00
_cell.angle_gamma   90.00
#
_symmetry.space_group_name_H-M   'P 1'
#
loop_
_entity.id
_entity.type
_entity.pdbx_description
1 polymer ?
#
loop_
_entity_poly.entity_id
_entity_poly.type
_entity_poly.pdbx_seq_one_letter_code
_entity_poly.pdbx_strand_id
1 'polypeptide(L)' 'MCLDAEHIWLDIYDDNCRAIHIYEKFGFKVFNTEIQDNRTVLFYEKSL' A
#
# COMPACT_ATOMS: atom_id res chain seq x y z
N MET A 1 8.14 18.30 15.79
CA MET A 1 6.80 18.20 15.20
C MET A 1 6.54 16.72 14.99
N CYS A 2 5.75 16.08 15.84
CA CYS A 2 5.38 14.68 15.63
C CYS A 2 4.21 14.64 14.64
N LEU A 3 4.26 13.70 13.70
CA LEU A 3 3.14 13.42 12.81
C LEU A 3 2.13 12.59 13.63
N ASP A 4 1.02 13.20 14.03
CA ASP A 4 -0.04 12.56 14.83
C ASP A 4 -0.96 11.73 13.91
N ALA A 5 -0.36 10.77 13.21
CA ALA A 5 -1.06 9.90 12.27
C ALA A 5 -1.37 8.57 12.95
N GLU A 6 -2.63 8.12 12.84
CA GLU A 6 -3.07 6.82 13.35
C GLU A 6 -2.98 5.71 12.28
N HIS A 7 -2.84 6.12 11.01
CA HIS A 7 -2.97 5.20 9.89
C HIS A 7 -2.19 5.68 8.65
N ILE A 8 -1.64 4.73 7.89
CA ILE A 8 -0.94 4.98 6.63
C ILE A 8 -1.61 4.20 5.50
N TRP A 9 -1.90 4.90 4.40
CA TRP A 9 -2.35 4.30 3.14
C TRP A 9 -1.31 4.47 2.04
N LEU A 10 -1.17 3.45 1.19
CA LEU A 10 -0.27 3.44 0.04
C LEU A 10 -0.96 2.77 -1.13
N ASP A 11 -0.83 3.30 -2.34
CA ASP A 11 -1.25 2.67 -3.58
C ASP A 11 -0.02 2.29 -4.43
N ILE A 12 -0.08 1.15 -5.10
CA ILE A 12 1.01 0.66 -5.93
C ILE A 12 0.50 -0.20 -7.08
N TYR A 13 1.12 -0.09 -8.25
CA TYR A 13 0.88 -1.05 -9.33
C TYR A 13 1.35 -2.46 -8.94
N ASP A 14 0.61 -3.48 -9.37
CA ASP A 14 0.88 -4.89 -9.06
C ASP A 14 2.22 -5.43 -9.61
N ASP A 15 2.78 -4.75 -10.61
CA ASP A 15 4.08 -5.07 -11.21
C ASP A 15 5.29 -4.59 -10.37
N ASN A 16 5.08 -3.78 -9.33
CA ASN A 16 6.18 -3.31 -8.47
C ASN A 16 6.47 -4.27 -7.32
N CYS A 17 7.04 -5.44 -7.67
CA CYS A 17 7.35 -6.51 -6.70
C CYS A 17 8.26 -6.04 -5.55
N ARG A 18 9.12 -5.05 -5.78
CA ARG A 18 10.03 -4.51 -4.76
C ARG A 18 9.28 -3.72 -3.69
N ALA A 19 8.37 -2.83 -4.09
CA ALA A 19 7.56 -2.06 -3.16
C ALA A 19 6.61 -2.98 -2.38
N ILE A 20 5.95 -3.90 -3.08
CA ILE A 20 5.06 -4.92 -2.49
C ILE A 20 5.79 -5.72 -1.40
N HIS A 21 6.97 -6.25 -1.71
CA HIS A 21 7.76 -7.00 -0.72
C HIS A 21 8.11 -6.17 0.52
N ILE A 22 8.44 -4.89 0.33
CA ILE A 22 8.74 -3.97 1.44
C ILE A 22 7.48 -3.73 2.28
N TYR A 23 6.34 -3.45 1.66
CA TYR A 23 5.08 -3.17 2.35
C TYR A 23 4.63 -4.35 3.21
N GLU A 24 4.60 -5.54 2.62
CA GLU A 24 4.25 -6.78 3.32
C GLU A 24 5.21 -7.05 4.49
N LYS A 25 6.52 -6.86 4.28
CA LYS A 25 7.53 -7.01 5.34
C LYS A 25 7.35 -6.04 6.51
N PHE A 26 6.84 -4.84 6.25
CA PHE A 26 6.58 -3.82 7.28
C PHE A 26 5.17 -3.91 7.89
N GLY A 27 4.39 -4.93 7.53
CA GLY A 27 3.09 -5.23 8.12
C GLY A 27 1.92 -4.49 7.51
N PHE A 28 2.11 -3.88 6.33
CA PHE A 28 1.00 -3.35 5.55
C PHE A 28 0.17 -4.49 4.95
N LYS A 29 -1.13 -4.26 4.77
CA LYS A 29 -2.07 -5.24 4.20
C LYS A 29 -2.86 -4.63 3.06
N VAL A 30 -3.12 -5.41 2.01
CA VAL A 30 -4.02 -4.99 0.94
C VAL A 30 -5.45 -4.93 1.48
N PHE A 31 -6.12 -3.80 1.32
CA PHE A 31 -7.53 -3.62 1.68
C PHE A 31 -8.42 -3.34 0.48
N ASN A 32 -7.86 -2.89 -0.64
CA ASN A 32 -8.58 -2.65 -1.89
C ASN A 32 -7.69 -2.96 -3.11
N THR A 33 -8.32 -3.23 -4.25
CA THR A 33 -7.66 -3.43 -5.54
C THR A 33 -8.54 -2.85 -6.64
N GLU A 34 -7.95 -2.05 -7.51
CA GLU A 34 -8.67 -1.40 -8.62
C GLU A 34 -7.93 -1.61 -9.94
N ILE A 35 -8.64 -1.37 -11.05
CA ILE A 35 -8.03 -1.28 -12.38
C ILE A 35 -8.04 0.19 -12.77
N GLN A 36 -6.85 0.78 -12.94
CA GLN A 36 -6.65 2.15 -13.41
C GLN A 36 -5.74 2.12 -14.65
N ASP A 37 -6.19 2.71 -15.75
CA ASP A 37 -5.46 2.73 -17.03
C ASP A 37 -5.00 1.32 -17.50
N ASN A 38 -5.88 0.33 -17.40
CA ASN A 38 -5.62 -1.09 -17.69
C ASN A 38 -4.50 -1.73 -16.84
N ARG A 39 -4.14 -1.13 -15.71
CA ARG A 39 -3.17 -1.67 -14.76
C ARG A 39 -3.84 -1.93 -13.42
N THR A 40 -3.47 -3.02 -12.76
CA THR A 40 -3.97 -3.30 -11.42
C THR A 40 -3.25 -2.41 -10.42
N VAL A 41 -4.01 -1.71 -9.58
CA VAL A 41 -3.52 -0.92 -8.46
C VAL A 41 -3.94 -1.62 -7.16
N LEU A 42 -2.96 -1.89 -6.30
CA LEU A 42 -3.15 -2.44 -4.96
C LEU A 42 -3.11 -1.30 -3.94
N PHE A 43 -4.10 -1.25 -3.06
CA PHE A 43 -4.13 -0.30 -1.95
C PHE A 43 -3.80 -1.02 -0.64
N TYR A 44 -2.76 -0.55 0.02
CA TYR A 44 -2.22 -1.05 1.27
C TYR A 44 -2.58 -0.13 2.43
N GLU A 45 -2.83 -0.74 3.59
CA GLU A 45 -3.09 -0.05 4.85
C GLU A 45 -2.18 -0.55 5.98
N LYS A 46 -1.90 0.34 6.95
CA LYS A 46 -1.27 -0.01 8.22
C LYS A 46 -1.64 1.00 9.31
N SER A 47 -2.13 0.51 10.44
CA SER A 47 -2.25 1.30 11.66
C SER A 47 -0.88 1.52 12.32
N LEU A 48 -0.64 2.72 12.85
CA LEU A 48 0.62 3.12 13.49
C LEU A 48 0.73 2.72 14.95
#